data_AF-A0A7C2PKY1-F1
#
_entry.id   AF-A0A7C2PKY1-F1
#
_cell.length_a   1.000
_cell.length_b   1.000
_cell.length_c   1.000
_cell.angle_alpha   90.00
_cell.angle_beta   90.00
_cell.angle_gamma   90.00
#
_symmetry.space_group_name_H-M   'P 1'
#
loop_
_entity.id
_entity.type
_entity.pdbx_description
1 polymer ?
#
loop_
_entity_poly.entity_id
_entity_poly.type
_entity_poly.pdbx_seq_one_letter_code
_entity_poly.pdbx_strand_id
1 'polypeptide(L)'
;MTESTMTAAELTAAGRAALIAGDTVTARLRFREALEIDPNYVEALLGMAAAVRPYRDKREYLLRALAIDPNLTEARATLEQVEAKLAAGELLAPTGVQVREQNETAVVTESAEPPALPETETLFCYRHPQRETGLRCISCSRPICPECARATPVGQICPDCARERTPVNYQVGPTQLLIAGIVALLYGVIVTFVAGVVIGWAGFFGFIVAFLLGPMTGNALARLIDWSTGRKRGRLLMIVVSIAYACGSLPYIGLIILLGGFPLVLLFYSIIVVTTALAWLR
;
A
#
# COMPACT_ATOMS: atom_id res chain seq x y z
N MET A 1 -37.15 -18.92 6.10
CA MET A 1 -35.92 -18.12 6.07
C MET A 1 -34.78 -19.09 6.28
N THR A 2 -34.16 -19.55 5.20
CA THR A 2 -33.00 -20.45 5.27
C THR A 2 -31.79 -19.59 5.59
N GLU A 3 -31.33 -19.59 6.84
CA GLU A 3 -29.95 -19.21 7.13
C GLU A 3 -29.07 -20.21 6.38
N SER A 4 -28.52 -19.80 5.25
CA SER A 4 -27.51 -20.57 4.54
C SER A 4 -26.27 -20.60 5.43
N THR A 5 -26.15 -21.63 6.27
CA THR A 5 -24.95 -21.89 7.06
C THR A 5 -23.82 -22.13 6.08
N MET A 6 -22.93 -21.15 5.94
CA MET A 6 -21.75 -21.29 5.09
C MET A 6 -20.90 -22.46 5.58
N THR A 7 -20.45 -23.28 4.65
CA THR A 7 -19.56 -24.42 4.96
C THR A 7 -18.14 -23.95 5.24
N ALA A 8 -17.33 -24.76 5.93
CA ALA A 8 -15.91 -24.48 6.16
C ALA A 8 -15.15 -24.25 4.83
N ALA A 9 -15.50 -24.99 3.78
CA ALA A 9 -14.93 -24.81 2.44
C ALA A 9 -15.28 -23.46 1.81
N GLU A 10 -16.51 -22.98 1.96
CA GLU A 10 -16.92 -21.67 1.43
C GLU A 10 -16.28 -20.52 2.22
N LEU A 11 -16.17 -20.66 3.54
CA LEU A 11 -15.50 -19.68 4.40
C LEU A 11 -14.00 -19.58 4.09
N THR A 12 -13.32 -20.71 3.87
CA THR A 12 -11.92 -20.71 3.44
C THR A 12 -11.73 -20.11 2.05
N ALA A 13 -12.64 -20.38 1.10
CA ALA A 13 -12.62 -19.73 -0.21
C ALA A 13 -12.79 -18.21 -0.10
N ALA A 14 -13.72 -17.75 0.75
CA ALA A 14 -13.91 -16.32 1.03
C ALA A 14 -12.68 -15.70 1.70
N GLY A 15 -12.05 -16.39 2.65
CA GLY A 15 -10.80 -15.97 3.28
C GLY A 15 -9.65 -15.82 2.29
N ARG A 16 -9.52 -16.77 1.34
CA ARG A 16 -8.52 -16.67 0.25
C ARG A 16 -8.80 -15.49 -0.69
N ALA A 17 -10.06 -15.25 -1.03
CA ALA A 17 -10.43 -14.08 -1.82
C ALA A 17 -10.05 -12.77 -1.10
N ALA A 18 -10.28 -12.68 0.20
CA ALA A 18 -9.86 -11.54 1.02
C ALA A 18 -8.33 -11.37 1.08
N LEU A 19 -7.57 -12.48 1.17
CA LEU A 19 -6.10 -12.42 1.06
C LEU A 19 -5.62 -11.87 -0.28
N ILE A 20 -6.23 -12.30 -1.39
CA ILE A 20 -5.89 -11.81 -2.74
C ILE A 20 -6.22 -10.32 -2.86
N ALA A 21 -7.29 -9.86 -2.20
CA ALA A 21 -7.67 -8.45 -2.12
C ALA A 21 -6.76 -7.62 -1.18
N GLY A 22 -5.86 -8.26 -0.42
CA GLY A 22 -4.98 -7.62 0.55
C GLY A 22 -5.65 -7.31 1.91
N ASP A 23 -6.90 -7.74 2.11
CA ASP A 23 -7.62 -7.57 3.37
C ASP A 23 -7.31 -8.73 4.33
N THR A 24 -6.16 -8.63 4.99
CA THR A 24 -5.69 -9.61 5.98
C THR A 24 -6.56 -9.68 7.24
N VAL A 25 -7.40 -8.67 7.51
CA VAL A 25 -8.30 -8.67 8.67
C VAL A 25 -9.50 -9.56 8.37
N THR A 26 -10.19 -9.29 7.26
CA THR A 26 -11.33 -10.08 6.81
C THR A 26 -10.90 -11.52 6.53
N ALA A 27 -9.73 -11.74 5.94
CA ALA A 27 -9.19 -13.08 5.72
C ALA A 27 -9.09 -13.89 7.02
N ARG A 28 -8.44 -13.34 8.06
CA ARG A 28 -8.30 -14.02 9.36
C ARG A 28 -9.63 -14.31 10.01
N LEU A 29 -10.60 -13.39 9.90
CA LEU A 29 -11.94 -13.60 10.43
C LEU A 29 -12.60 -14.82 9.76
N ARG A 30 -12.59 -14.89 8.42
CA ARG A 30 -13.18 -16.01 7.68
C ARG A 30 -12.47 -17.34 7.93
N PHE A 31 -11.13 -17.34 8.04
CA PHE A 31 -10.41 -18.55 8.40
C PHE A 31 -10.69 -19.00 9.83
N ARG A 32 -10.85 -18.07 10.78
CA ARG A 32 -11.29 -18.40 12.14
C ARG A 32 -12.68 -19.03 12.13
N GLU A 33 -13.65 -18.42 11.44
CA GLU A 33 -15.00 -18.98 11.30
C GLU A 33 -14.96 -20.39 10.69
N ALA A 34 -14.10 -20.63 9.69
CA ALA A 34 -13.91 -21.97 9.12
C ALA A 34 -13.36 -22.97 10.15
N LEU A 35 -12.40 -22.54 11.00
CA LEU A 35 -11.81 -23.35 12.06
C LEU A 35 -12.74 -23.57 13.26
N GLU A 36 -13.76 -22.73 13.44
CA GLU A 36 -14.82 -22.94 14.44
C GLU A 36 -15.77 -24.06 13.99
N ILE A 37 -16.00 -24.22 12.68
CA ILE A 37 -16.78 -25.32 12.12
C ILE A 37 -15.97 -26.61 12.11
N ASP A 38 -14.73 -26.56 11.61
CA ASP A 38 -13.81 -27.70 11.60
C ASP A 38 -12.40 -27.29 12.08
N PRO A 39 -12.04 -27.61 13.34
CA PRO A 39 -10.75 -27.26 13.92
C PRO A 39 -9.53 -27.89 13.22
N ASN A 40 -9.76 -28.95 12.44
CA ASN A 40 -8.73 -29.73 11.77
C ASN A 40 -8.74 -29.54 10.24
N TYR A 41 -9.41 -28.50 9.75
CA TYR A 41 -9.44 -28.21 8.32
C TYR A 41 -8.10 -27.64 7.83
N VAL A 42 -7.34 -28.46 7.10
CA VAL A 42 -5.95 -28.18 6.71
C VAL A 42 -5.83 -26.89 5.91
N GLU A 43 -6.70 -26.66 4.93
CA GLU A 43 -6.67 -25.46 4.09
C GLU A 43 -6.99 -24.18 4.87
N ALA A 44 -7.81 -24.24 5.93
CA ALA A 44 -8.04 -23.09 6.80
C ALA A 44 -6.81 -22.78 7.65
N LEU A 45 -6.12 -23.81 8.16
CA LEU A 45 -4.88 -23.65 8.92
C LEU A 45 -3.78 -23.01 8.07
N LEU A 46 -3.64 -23.43 6.81
CA LEU A 46 -2.72 -22.82 5.86
C LEU A 46 -3.10 -21.39 5.52
N GLY A 47 -4.39 -21.14 5.26
CA GLY A 47 -4.93 -19.81 5.03
C GLY A 47 -4.67 -18.87 6.21
N MET A 48 -4.83 -19.37 7.43
CA MET A 48 -4.54 -18.65 8.66
C MET A 48 -3.04 -18.37 8.82
N ALA A 49 -2.18 -19.37 8.57
CA ALA A 49 -0.73 -19.19 8.57
C ALA A 49 -0.25 -18.15 7.55
N ALA A 50 -0.94 -18.00 6.41
CA ALA A 50 -0.66 -16.97 5.42
C ALA A 50 -1.14 -15.57 5.86
N ALA A 51 -2.21 -15.50 6.67
CA ALA A 51 -2.84 -14.25 7.09
C ALA A 51 -2.25 -13.66 8.39
N VAL A 52 -1.63 -14.49 9.22
CA VAL A 52 -1.10 -14.13 10.54
C VAL A 52 0.31 -13.52 10.44
N ARG A 53 0.56 -12.46 11.24
CA ARG A 53 1.81 -11.69 11.21
C ARG A 53 2.92 -12.22 12.12
N PRO A 54 2.65 -12.57 13.40
CA PRO A 54 3.70 -13.09 14.25
C PRO A 54 4.21 -14.42 13.70
N TYR A 55 5.53 -14.54 13.55
CA TYR A 55 6.14 -15.77 13.06
C TYR A 55 5.92 -16.93 14.04
N ARG A 56 5.76 -16.64 15.34
CA ARG A 56 5.40 -17.64 16.36
C ARG A 56 4.05 -18.29 16.07
N ASP A 57 3.01 -17.47 15.93
CA ASP A 57 1.66 -17.96 15.63
C ASP A 57 1.63 -18.69 14.27
N LYS A 58 2.34 -18.15 13.27
CA LYS A 58 2.46 -18.79 11.95
C LYS A 58 3.06 -20.20 12.07
N ARG A 59 4.11 -20.37 12.88
CA ARG A 59 4.73 -21.66 13.17
C ARG A 59 3.72 -22.64 13.78
N GLU A 60 2.94 -22.18 14.75
CA GLU A 60 1.94 -23.03 15.42
C GLU A 60 0.89 -23.58 14.45
N TYR A 61 0.32 -22.73 13.57
CA TYR A 61 -0.65 -23.17 12.58
C TYR A 61 -0.05 -24.13 11.53
N LEU A 62 1.21 -23.90 11.12
CA LEU A 62 1.90 -24.80 10.19
C LEU A 62 2.19 -26.17 10.82
N LEU A 63 2.61 -26.20 12.09
CA LEU A 63 2.80 -27.46 12.81
C LEU A 63 1.48 -28.22 12.98
N ARG A 64 0.38 -27.51 13.27
CA ARG A 64 -0.96 -28.13 13.34
C ARG A 64 -1.39 -28.72 11.99
N ALA A 65 -1.15 -28.01 10.89
CA ALA A 65 -1.44 -28.52 9.55
C ALA A 65 -0.62 -29.78 9.23
N LEU A 66 0.68 -29.79 9.55
CA LEU A 66 1.58 -30.93 9.35
C LEU A 66 1.28 -32.12 10.26
N ALA A 67 0.69 -31.89 11.44
CA ALA A 67 0.23 -32.95 12.32
C ALA A 67 -0.96 -33.72 11.72
N ILE A 68 -1.76 -33.06 10.87
CA ILE A 68 -2.93 -33.64 10.22
C ILE A 68 -2.53 -34.28 8.88
N ASP A 69 -1.83 -33.54 8.02
CA ASP A 69 -1.27 -34.06 6.77
C ASP A 69 0.27 -33.89 6.75
N PRO A 70 1.02 -34.96 7.07
CA PRO A 70 2.47 -34.92 7.05
C PRO A 70 3.04 -34.70 5.65
N ASN A 71 2.34 -35.06 4.57
CA ASN A 71 2.87 -35.05 3.20
C ASN A 71 2.79 -33.67 2.53
N LEU A 72 2.31 -32.66 3.25
CA LEU A 72 2.13 -31.32 2.72
C LEU A 72 3.47 -30.58 2.55
N THR A 73 4.03 -30.65 1.35
CA THR A 73 5.33 -30.04 1.01
C THR A 73 5.34 -28.51 1.16
N GLU A 74 4.22 -27.86 0.85
CA GLU A 74 4.06 -26.40 0.99
C GLU A 74 4.19 -25.95 2.46
N ALA A 75 3.55 -26.65 3.39
CA ALA A 75 3.63 -26.34 4.81
C ALA A 75 5.03 -26.58 5.37
N ARG A 76 5.73 -27.64 4.92
CA ARG A 76 7.12 -27.90 5.33
C ARG A 76 8.07 -26.80 4.87
N ALA A 77 8.00 -26.43 3.59
CA ALA A 77 8.85 -25.38 3.04
C ALA A 77 8.61 -24.02 3.71
N THR A 78 7.35 -23.69 4.00
CA THR A 78 7.01 -22.44 4.71
C THR A 78 7.41 -22.48 6.18
N LEU A 79 7.35 -23.63 6.84
CA LEU A 79 7.79 -23.80 8.22
C LEU A 79 9.30 -23.58 8.35
N GLU A 80 10.10 -24.18 7.46
CA GLU A 80 11.57 -24.01 7.45
C GLU A 80 11.96 -22.53 7.32
N GLN A 81 11.28 -21.79 6.43
CA GLN A 81 11.50 -20.35 6.27
C GLN A 81 11.15 -19.57 7.55
N VAL A 82 10.02 -19.90 8.19
CA VAL A 82 9.56 -19.25 9.41
C VAL A 82 10.51 -19.53 10.58
N GLU A 83 11.02 -20.74 10.69
CA GLU A 83 11.99 -21.12 11.72
C GLU A 83 13.34 -20.42 11.51
N ALA A 84 13.82 -20.32 10.27
CA ALA A 84 15.02 -19.54 9.95
C ALA A 84 14.86 -18.06 10.33
N LYS A 85 13.66 -17.50 10.12
CA LYS A 85 13.33 -16.11 10.50
C LYS A 85 13.28 -15.90 12.00
N LEU A 86 12.65 -16.83 12.73
CA LEU A 86 12.65 -16.83 14.20
C LEU A 86 14.06 -16.99 14.77
N ALA A 87 14.90 -17.84 14.16
CA ALA A 87 16.30 -18.02 14.55
C ALA A 87 17.14 -16.76 14.32
N ALA A 88 16.79 -15.96 13.30
CA ALA A 88 17.39 -14.65 13.05
C ALA A 88 16.88 -13.53 14.00
N GLY A 89 15.98 -13.85 14.95
CA GLY A 89 15.41 -12.89 15.89
C GLY A 89 14.23 -12.08 15.36
N GLU A 90 13.73 -12.39 14.15
CA GLU A 90 12.60 -11.68 13.55
C GLU A 90 11.28 -12.21 14.17
N LEU A 91 10.58 -11.38 14.96
CA LEU A 91 9.35 -11.79 15.65
C LEU A 91 8.07 -11.59 14.82
N LEU A 92 8.09 -10.62 13.91
CA LEU A 92 6.93 -10.20 13.11
C LEU A 92 7.27 -10.19 11.63
N ALA A 93 6.39 -10.73 10.79
CA ALA A 93 6.53 -10.61 9.35
C ALA A 93 6.51 -9.12 8.94
N PRO A 94 7.42 -8.68 8.05
CA PRO A 94 7.61 -7.27 7.76
C PRO A 94 6.29 -6.68 7.23
N THR A 95 5.76 -5.68 7.95
CA THR A 95 5.02 -4.60 7.28
C THR A 95 5.97 -4.02 6.24
N GLY A 96 5.47 -3.56 5.09
CA GLY A 96 6.23 -2.68 4.19
C GLY A 96 6.65 -1.34 4.82
N VAL A 97 6.74 -1.27 6.15
CA VAL A 97 7.25 -0.21 6.99
C VAL A 97 8.32 -0.87 7.84
N GLN A 98 9.59 -0.59 7.53
CA GLN A 98 10.69 -0.95 8.41
C GLN A 98 10.60 -0.07 9.65
N VAL A 99 10.13 -0.64 10.75
CA VAL A 99 10.30 -0.05 12.06
C VAL A 99 11.75 -0.33 12.45
N ARG A 100 12.55 0.74 12.50
CA ARG A 100 13.90 0.70 13.04
C ARG A 100 13.79 0.44 14.53
N GLU A 101 14.00 -0.82 14.94
CA GLU A 101 14.22 -1.19 16.35
C GLU A 101 15.45 -0.43 16.85
N GLN A 102 15.19 0.63 17.64
CA GLN A 102 16.23 1.21 18.47
C GLN A 102 16.34 0.35 19.71
N ASN A 103 17.37 -0.49 19.65
CA ASN A 103 18.05 -1.23 20.69
C ASN A 103 17.65 -0.80 22.12
N GLU A 104 16.99 -1.73 22.80
CA GLU A 104 16.73 -1.73 24.23
C GLU A 104 18.06 -1.94 24.95
N THR A 105 18.64 -0.87 25.48
CA THR A 105 19.65 -0.97 26.54
C THR A 105 19.44 0.18 27.51
N ALA A 106 18.30 0.15 28.19
CA ALA A 106 18.08 0.91 29.41
C ALA A 106 17.68 -0.09 30.49
N VAL A 107 18.73 -0.65 31.11
CA VAL A 107 18.83 -1.12 32.49
C VAL A 107 17.50 -1.10 33.26
N VAL A 108 16.95 -2.29 33.49
CA VAL A 108 16.00 -2.52 34.59
C VAL A 108 16.81 -2.39 35.88
N THR A 109 16.63 -1.28 36.60
CA THR A 109 16.96 -1.20 38.02
C THR A 109 15.65 -1.24 38.79
N GLU A 110 15.45 -2.32 39.50
CA GLU A 110 14.42 -2.49 40.51
C GLU A 110 14.84 -1.81 41.83
N SER A 111 13.81 -1.31 42.53
CA SER A 111 13.75 -1.00 43.97
C SER A 111 14.02 0.45 44.42
N ALA A 112 12.96 1.16 44.84
CA ALA A 112 12.69 1.43 46.27
C ALA A 112 11.62 2.54 46.47
N GLU A 113 10.68 2.25 47.39
CA GLU A 113 9.88 3.15 48.26
C GLU A 113 9.06 4.32 47.65
N PRO A 114 7.76 4.49 47.99
CA PRO A 114 6.93 5.59 47.48
C PRO A 114 7.20 6.92 48.21
N PRO A 115 7.41 8.04 47.49
CA PRO A 115 7.24 9.37 48.05
C PRO A 115 5.99 10.06 47.51
N ALA A 116 5.54 11.00 48.34
CA ALA A 116 4.33 11.80 48.29
C ALA A 116 3.98 12.45 46.94
N LEU A 117 2.66 12.57 46.75
CA LEU A 117 1.90 13.55 45.96
C LEU A 117 2.75 14.50 45.09
N PRO A 118 2.68 14.43 43.75
CA PRO A 118 3.29 15.46 42.93
C PRO A 118 2.42 16.72 42.98
N GLU A 119 3.00 17.78 43.55
CA GLU A 119 2.71 19.15 43.15
C GLU A 119 2.72 19.19 41.61
N THR A 120 1.72 19.84 41.02
CA THR A 120 1.59 20.02 39.57
C THR A 120 2.82 20.76 39.03
N GLU A 121 3.85 20.02 38.64
CA GLU A 121 4.95 20.53 37.82
C GLU A 121 4.34 21.09 36.53
N THR A 122 4.37 22.41 36.38
CA THR A 122 3.95 23.07 35.16
C THR A 122 4.95 22.75 34.06
N LEU A 123 4.51 21.95 33.08
CA LEU A 123 5.36 21.52 31.99
C LEU A 123 5.34 22.56 30.87
N PHE A 124 6.51 22.91 30.34
CA PHE A 124 6.62 23.87 29.25
C PHE A 124 6.71 23.18 27.89
N CYS A 125 6.20 23.82 26.84
CA CYS A 125 6.28 23.27 25.49
C CYS A 125 7.73 23.14 25.04
N TYR A 126 8.10 21.97 24.49
CA TYR A 126 9.43 21.75 23.93
C TYR A 126 9.86 22.79 22.87
N ARG A 127 8.92 23.35 22.10
CA ARG A 127 9.21 24.43 21.11
C ARG A 127 9.03 25.83 21.65
N HIS A 128 8.23 25.99 22.71
CA HIS A 128 7.91 27.29 23.30
C HIS A 128 8.15 27.22 24.81
N PRO A 129 9.38 27.49 25.27
CA PRO A 129 9.75 27.37 26.68
C PRO A 129 8.99 28.32 27.61
N GLN A 130 8.36 29.36 27.06
CA GLN A 130 7.60 30.35 27.82
C GLN A 130 6.11 29.99 27.97
N ARG A 131 5.65 28.85 27.41
CA ARG A 131 4.23 28.46 27.46
C ARG A 131 4.07 27.20 28.29
N GLU A 132 3.28 27.32 29.35
CA GLU A 132 2.82 26.20 30.17
C GLU A 132 1.83 25.35 29.39
N THR A 133 1.93 24.03 29.53
CA THR A 133 1.13 23.06 28.78
C THR A 133 0.80 21.85 29.66
N GLY A 134 -0.46 21.43 29.66
CA GLY A 134 -0.87 20.12 30.19
C GLY A 134 -0.88 19.01 29.13
N LEU A 135 -0.62 19.33 27.86
CA LEU A 135 -0.74 18.39 26.75
C LEU A 135 0.59 17.68 26.46
N ARG A 136 0.51 16.38 26.18
CA ARG A 136 1.65 15.54 25.81
C ARG A 136 1.39 14.82 24.50
N CYS A 137 2.43 14.66 23.69
CA CYS A 137 2.36 13.88 22.46
C CYS A 137 2.11 12.40 22.77
N ILE A 138 1.10 11.78 22.14
CA ILE A 138 0.81 10.34 22.36
C ILE A 138 1.94 9.42 21.87
N SER A 139 2.78 9.88 20.94
CA SER A 139 3.83 9.06 20.32
C SER A 139 5.18 9.15 21.03
N CYS A 140 5.48 10.29 21.68
CA CYS A 140 6.81 10.53 22.28
C CYS A 140 6.76 11.18 23.67
N SER A 141 5.55 11.31 24.25
CA SER A 141 5.24 11.86 25.59
C SER A 141 5.78 13.27 25.92
N ARG A 142 6.42 13.95 24.95
CA ARG A 142 6.93 15.32 25.07
C ARG A 142 5.80 16.34 25.28
N PRO A 143 6.00 17.35 26.15
CA PRO A 143 5.03 18.42 26.36
C PRO A 143 4.88 19.33 25.12
N ILE A 144 3.63 19.61 24.74
CA ILE A 144 3.26 20.35 23.52
C ILE A 144 2.21 21.42 23.83
N CYS A 145 2.33 22.61 23.25
CA CYS A 145 1.29 23.63 23.38
C CYS A 145 0.14 23.37 22.40
N PRO A 146 -1.07 23.90 22.65
CA PRO A 146 -2.22 23.75 21.74
C PRO A 146 -1.97 24.26 20.31
N GLU A 147 -1.08 25.23 20.12
CA GLU A 147 -0.68 25.70 18.78
C GLU A 147 0.23 24.72 18.03
N CYS A 148 1.09 23.98 18.75
CA CYS A 148 1.97 22.98 18.14
C CYS A 148 1.31 21.61 17.99
N ALA A 149 0.23 21.36 18.73
CA ALA A 149 -0.50 20.11 18.71
C ALA A 149 -1.23 19.92 17.38
N ARG A 150 -1.06 18.75 16.76
CA ARG A 150 -1.89 18.32 15.62
C ARG A 150 -2.90 17.29 16.11
N ALA A 151 -4.18 17.58 15.89
CA ALA A 151 -5.26 16.65 16.20
C ALA A 151 -5.19 15.44 15.26
N THR A 152 -5.22 14.25 15.86
CA THR A 152 -5.38 12.96 15.18
C THR A 152 -6.55 12.20 15.80
N PRO A 153 -7.13 11.19 15.13
CA PRO A 153 -8.27 10.44 15.65
C PRO A 153 -8.05 9.80 17.03
N VAL A 154 -6.78 9.54 17.37
CA VAL A 154 -6.36 8.88 18.63
C VAL A 154 -5.74 9.85 19.64
N GLY A 155 -5.73 11.17 19.37
CA GLY A 155 -5.20 12.17 20.29
C GLY A 155 -4.34 13.24 19.62
N GLN A 156 -3.53 13.94 20.41
CA GLN A 156 -2.66 15.01 19.94
C GLN A 156 -1.24 14.49 19.68
N ILE A 157 -0.65 14.88 18.56
CA ILE A 157 0.72 14.52 18.18
C ILE A 157 1.58 15.77 17.98
N CYS A 158 2.87 15.68 18.32
CA CYS A 158 3.84 16.75 18.08
C CYS A 158 4.18 16.86 16.58
N PRO A 159 4.66 18.01 16.09
CA PRO A 159 4.96 18.22 14.67
C PRO A 159 6.06 17.29 14.15
N ASP A 160 7.00 16.87 15.01
CA ASP A 160 8.10 15.99 14.61
C ASP A 160 7.60 14.55 14.41
N CYS A 161 6.81 14.01 15.35
CA CYS A 161 6.15 12.72 15.17
C CYS A 161 5.08 12.75 14.07
N ALA A 162 4.44 13.90 13.82
CA ALA A 162 3.54 14.05 12.68
C ALA A 162 4.29 13.97 11.34
N ARG A 163 5.53 14.49 11.28
CA ARG A 163 6.40 14.47 10.10
C ARG A 163 7.05 13.10 9.89
N GLU A 164 7.27 12.33 10.95
CA GLU A 164 7.66 10.92 10.86
C GLU A 164 6.50 10.03 10.37
N ARG A 165 5.27 10.31 10.81
CA ARG A 165 4.06 9.59 10.36
C ARG A 165 3.62 9.95 8.95
N THR A 166 4.10 11.04 8.36
CA THR A 166 3.90 11.26 6.92
C THR A 166 4.70 10.21 6.17
N PRO A 167 4.05 9.32 5.39
CA PRO A 167 4.72 8.16 4.84
C PRO A 167 5.92 8.58 4.00
N VAL A 168 7.07 8.02 4.33
CA VAL A 168 8.35 8.12 3.59
C VAL A 168 8.22 7.64 2.13
N ASN A 169 7.06 7.09 1.75
CA ASN A 169 6.66 6.76 0.37
C ASN A 169 6.69 7.96 -0.60
N TYR A 170 6.89 9.19 -0.11
CA TYR A 170 7.17 10.37 -0.95
C TYR A 170 8.64 10.51 -1.39
N GLN A 171 9.57 9.70 -0.87
CA GLN A 171 10.95 9.69 -1.36
C GLN A 171 11.05 8.81 -2.61
N VAL A 172 10.43 9.27 -3.70
CA VAL A 172 10.77 8.78 -5.04
C VAL A 172 12.21 9.19 -5.32
N GLY A 173 13.11 8.21 -5.40
CA GLY A 173 14.49 8.49 -5.78
C GLY A 173 14.54 9.11 -7.18
N PRO A 174 15.48 10.02 -7.47
CA PRO A 174 15.57 10.68 -8.77
C PRO A 174 15.70 9.68 -9.93
N THR A 175 16.39 8.56 -9.71
CA THR A 175 16.52 7.47 -10.69
C THR A 175 15.19 6.82 -11.04
N GLN A 176 14.31 6.62 -10.05
CA GLN A 176 13.00 6.00 -10.26
C GLN A 176 12.04 6.95 -10.98
N LEU A 177 12.15 8.25 -10.69
CA LEU A 177 11.40 9.28 -11.39
C LEU A 177 11.80 9.36 -12.87
N LEU A 178 13.09 9.22 -13.14
CA LEU A 178 13.65 9.23 -14.50
C LEU A 178 13.21 7.98 -15.29
N ILE A 179 13.24 6.80 -14.68
CA ILE A 179 12.74 5.57 -15.29
C ILE A 179 11.25 5.69 -15.62
N ALA A 180 10.42 6.14 -14.67
CA ALA A 180 8.99 6.32 -14.90
C ALA A 180 8.70 7.35 -16.01
N GLY A 181 9.47 8.44 -16.06
CA GLY A 181 9.37 9.44 -17.11
C GLY A 181 9.72 8.90 -18.50
N ILE A 182 10.81 8.14 -18.63
CA ILE A 182 11.21 7.51 -19.90
C ILE A 182 10.14 6.51 -20.37
N VAL A 183 9.66 5.65 -19.47
CA VAL A 183 8.64 4.65 -19.78
C VAL A 183 7.34 5.33 -20.23
N ALA A 184 6.89 6.37 -19.52
CA ALA A 184 5.68 7.12 -19.88
C ALA A 184 5.82 7.85 -21.22
N LEU A 185 7.00 8.40 -21.52
CA LEU A 185 7.28 9.08 -22.79
C LEU A 185 7.25 8.09 -23.96
N LEU A 186 8.00 6.99 -23.86
CA LEU A 186 8.04 5.96 -24.91
C LEU A 186 6.67 5.35 -25.14
N TYR A 187 5.95 5.04 -24.07
CA TYR A 187 4.59 4.54 -24.15
C TYR A 187 3.65 5.56 -24.80
N GLY A 188 3.73 6.84 -24.41
CA GLY A 188 2.93 7.92 -24.99
C GLY A 188 3.14 8.05 -26.50
N VAL A 189 4.39 8.00 -26.97
CA VAL A 189 4.71 8.04 -28.41
C VAL A 189 4.11 6.84 -29.14
N ILE A 190 4.37 5.61 -28.66
CA ILE A 190 3.93 4.38 -29.31
C ILE A 190 2.40 4.29 -29.34
N VAL A 191 1.76 4.50 -28.19
CA VAL A 191 0.31 4.39 -28.07
C VAL A 191 -0.40 5.47 -28.87
N THR A 192 0.07 6.72 -28.82
CA THR A 192 -0.58 7.80 -29.58
C THR A 192 -0.45 7.56 -31.08
N PHE A 193 0.71 7.04 -31.54
CA PHE A 193 0.90 6.65 -32.92
C PHE A 193 -0.04 5.51 -33.34
N VAL A 194 -0.10 4.42 -32.57
CA VAL A 194 -0.97 3.27 -32.86
C VAL A 194 -2.45 3.68 -32.82
N ALA A 195 -2.86 4.41 -31.77
CA ALA A 195 -4.23 4.90 -31.65
C ALA A 195 -4.59 5.82 -32.82
N GLY A 196 -3.67 6.69 -33.24
CA GLY A 196 -3.87 7.55 -34.40
C GLY A 196 -4.06 6.79 -35.72
N VAL A 197 -3.27 5.74 -35.96
CA VAL A 197 -3.43 4.88 -37.15
C VAL A 197 -4.78 4.14 -37.10
N VAL A 198 -5.15 3.57 -35.96
CA VAL A 198 -6.41 2.83 -35.78
C VAL A 198 -7.63 3.75 -35.91
N ILE A 199 -7.59 4.93 -35.27
CA ILE A 199 -8.64 5.94 -35.34
C ILE A 199 -8.74 6.51 -36.75
N GLY A 200 -7.61 6.74 -37.42
CA GLY A 200 -7.56 7.18 -38.81
C GLY A 200 -8.21 6.19 -39.77
N TRP A 201 -8.03 4.88 -39.54
CA TRP A 201 -8.71 3.83 -40.30
C TRP A 201 -10.22 3.79 -40.05
N ALA A 202 -10.67 4.06 -38.82
CA ALA A 202 -12.08 4.07 -38.46
C ALA A 202 -12.86 5.32 -38.94
N GLY A 203 -12.14 6.38 -39.35
CA GLY A 203 -12.74 7.63 -39.83
C GLY A 203 -13.69 8.25 -38.81
N PHE A 204 -14.95 8.47 -39.20
CA PHE A 204 -15.97 9.10 -38.35
C PHE A 204 -16.27 8.34 -37.05
N PHE A 205 -16.10 7.00 -37.03
CA PHE A 205 -16.32 6.18 -35.84
C PHE A 205 -15.15 6.19 -34.85
N GLY A 206 -14.10 6.97 -35.12
CA GLY A 206 -12.92 7.11 -34.27
C GLY A 206 -13.24 7.47 -32.81
N PHE A 207 -14.33 8.20 -32.55
CA PHE A 207 -14.76 8.55 -31.20
C PHE A 207 -15.17 7.33 -30.36
N ILE A 208 -15.86 6.35 -30.96
CA ILE A 208 -16.27 5.11 -30.26
C ILE A 208 -15.03 4.30 -29.89
N VAL A 209 -14.09 4.19 -30.84
CA VAL A 209 -12.82 3.49 -30.63
C VAL A 209 -11.99 4.17 -29.54
N ALA A 210 -11.89 5.51 -29.56
CA ALA A 210 -11.18 6.27 -28.54
C ALA A 210 -11.77 6.09 -27.14
N PHE A 211 -13.11 6.06 -27.02
CA PHE A 211 -13.79 5.84 -25.74
C PHE A 211 -13.55 4.43 -25.19
N LEU A 212 -13.53 3.42 -26.05
CA LEU A 212 -13.35 2.03 -25.64
C LEU A 212 -11.89 1.70 -25.32
N LEU A 213 -10.94 2.20 -26.12
CA LEU A 213 -9.51 1.95 -25.92
C LEU A 213 -8.89 2.81 -24.82
N GLY A 214 -9.40 4.02 -24.59
CA GLY A 214 -8.80 4.97 -23.64
C GLY A 214 -8.59 4.38 -22.23
N PRO A 215 -9.63 3.83 -21.58
CA PRO A 215 -9.49 3.25 -20.24
C PRO A 215 -8.57 2.03 -20.20
N MET A 216 -8.62 1.18 -21.23
CA MET A 216 -7.75 0.01 -21.34
C MET A 216 -6.28 0.41 -21.38
N THR A 217 -5.99 1.46 -22.17
CA THR A 217 -4.64 1.93 -22.42
C THR A 217 -4.10 2.75 -21.24
N GLY A 218 -4.96 3.47 -20.51
CA GLY A 218 -4.61 4.12 -19.25
C GLY A 218 -4.29 3.13 -18.12
N ASN A 219 -5.06 2.04 -18.00
CA ASN A 219 -4.78 0.98 -17.03
C ASN A 219 -3.47 0.24 -17.35
N ALA A 220 -3.21 -0.03 -18.64
CA ALA A 220 -1.95 -0.62 -19.09
C ALA A 220 -0.76 0.29 -18.74
N LEU A 221 -0.87 1.61 -18.95
CA LEU A 221 0.15 2.58 -18.54
C LEU A 221 0.41 2.55 -17.03
N ALA A 222 -0.64 2.58 -16.22
CA ALA A 222 -0.52 2.54 -14.76
C ALA A 222 0.18 1.26 -14.28
N ARG A 223 -0.19 0.09 -14.81
CA ARG A 223 0.44 -1.20 -14.49
C ARG A 223 1.90 -1.26 -14.91
N LEU A 224 2.22 -0.70 -16.08
CA LEU A 224 3.59 -0.66 -16.58
C LEU A 224 4.49 0.18 -15.66
N ILE A 225 3.98 1.34 -15.20
CA ILE A 225 4.68 2.21 -14.26
C ILE A 225 4.81 1.57 -12.87
N ASP A 226 3.77 0.89 -12.40
CA ASP A 226 3.81 0.18 -11.11
C ASP A 226 4.82 -0.96 -11.10
N TRP A 227 4.89 -1.71 -12.21
CA TRP A 227 5.88 -2.76 -12.43
C TRP A 227 7.30 -2.20 -12.46
N SER A 228 7.54 -1.07 -13.13
CA SER A 228 8.87 -0.46 -13.23
C SER A 228 9.34 0.24 -11.95
N THR A 229 8.41 0.76 -11.14
CA THR A 229 8.73 1.65 -10.01
C THR A 229 8.60 0.96 -8.65
N GLY A 230 8.08 -0.28 -8.62
CA GLY A 230 7.94 -1.07 -7.40
C GLY A 230 6.81 -0.58 -6.48
N ARG A 231 5.67 -0.15 -7.04
CA ARG A 231 4.47 0.35 -6.34
C ARG A 231 4.67 1.57 -5.42
N LYS A 232 5.73 2.36 -5.63
CA LYS A 232 5.94 3.61 -4.88
C LYS A 232 4.99 4.69 -5.38
N ARG A 233 4.32 5.41 -4.46
CA ARG A 233 3.25 6.37 -4.79
C ARG A 233 3.59 7.77 -4.28
N GLY A 234 3.53 8.77 -5.15
CA GLY A 234 3.76 10.18 -4.79
C GLY A 234 3.22 11.18 -5.82
N ARG A 235 2.90 12.41 -5.38
CA ARG A 235 2.40 13.49 -6.26
C ARG A 235 3.39 13.87 -7.36
N LEU A 236 4.69 13.80 -7.08
CA LEU A 236 5.73 14.11 -8.06
C LEU A 236 5.73 13.11 -9.23
N LEU A 237 5.48 11.82 -8.94
CA LEU A 237 5.37 10.78 -9.97
C LEU A 237 4.19 11.06 -10.91
N MET A 238 3.04 11.46 -10.36
CA MET A 238 1.86 11.83 -11.16
C MET A 238 2.15 13.01 -12.10
N ILE A 239 2.85 14.04 -11.63
CA ILE A 239 3.22 15.20 -12.44
C ILE A 239 4.18 14.77 -13.57
N VAL A 240 5.22 14.01 -13.24
CA VAL A 240 6.22 13.57 -14.24
C VAL A 240 5.61 12.66 -15.30
N VAL A 241 4.77 11.70 -14.92
CA VAL A 241 4.07 10.81 -15.87
C VAL A 241 3.16 11.61 -16.79
N SER A 242 2.43 12.59 -16.24
CA SER A 242 1.54 13.44 -17.05
C SER A 242 2.31 14.31 -18.04
N ILE A 243 3.41 14.93 -17.60
CA ILE A 243 4.27 15.75 -18.48
C ILE A 243 4.92 14.88 -19.55
N ALA A 244 5.46 13.71 -19.18
CA ALA A 244 6.12 12.80 -20.11
C ALA A 244 5.16 12.27 -21.18
N TYR A 245 3.95 11.88 -20.80
CA TYR A 245 2.91 11.44 -21.74
C TYR A 245 2.48 12.58 -22.68
N ALA A 246 2.27 13.78 -22.14
CA ALA A 246 1.96 14.97 -22.94
C ALA A 246 3.06 15.25 -23.97
N CYS A 247 4.33 15.27 -23.54
CA CYS A 247 5.49 15.41 -24.43
C CYS A 247 5.55 14.32 -25.51
N GLY A 248 5.22 13.07 -25.17
CA GLY A 248 5.19 11.97 -26.15
C GLY A 248 4.06 12.09 -27.18
N SER A 249 2.91 12.64 -26.79
CA SER A 249 1.73 12.79 -27.67
C SER A 249 1.78 14.02 -28.58
N LEU A 250 2.45 15.09 -28.16
CA LEU A 250 2.59 16.36 -28.90
C LEU A 250 3.07 16.24 -30.35
N PRO A 251 4.14 15.48 -30.69
CA PRO A 251 4.64 15.41 -32.07
C PRO A 251 3.59 14.83 -33.03
N TYR A 252 2.81 13.87 -32.57
CA TYR A 252 1.78 13.23 -33.40
C TYR A 252 0.53 14.11 -33.56
N ILE A 253 0.12 14.80 -32.49
CA ILE A 253 -0.96 15.80 -32.56
C ILE A 253 -0.57 16.93 -33.53
N GLY A 254 0.68 17.41 -33.45
CA GLY A 254 1.21 18.44 -34.36
C GLY A 254 1.25 17.97 -35.82
N LEU A 255 1.64 16.72 -36.07
CA LEU A 255 1.63 16.13 -37.40
C LEU A 255 0.21 16.11 -37.99
N ILE A 256 -0.81 15.72 -37.23
CA ILE A 256 -2.19 15.67 -37.71
C ILE A 256 -2.75 17.07 -38.00
N ILE A 257 -2.41 18.06 -37.18
CA ILE A 257 -2.77 19.46 -37.45
C ILE A 257 -2.12 19.91 -38.78
N LEU A 258 -0.87 19.55 -39.03
CA LEU A 258 -0.15 19.88 -40.27
C LEU A 258 -0.79 19.21 -41.49
N LEU A 259 -1.27 17.97 -41.37
CA LEU A 259 -2.02 17.27 -42.43
C LEU A 259 -3.46 17.76 -42.61
N GLY A 260 -3.91 18.78 -41.87
CA GLY A 260 -5.26 19.34 -41.96
C GLY A 260 -6.35 18.48 -41.32
N GLY A 261 -5.98 17.51 -40.48
CA GLY A 261 -6.93 16.70 -39.72
C GLY A 261 -7.47 17.41 -38.49
N PHE A 262 -8.62 16.96 -37.98
CA PHE A 262 -9.20 17.45 -36.72
C PHE A 262 -8.57 16.71 -35.51
N PRO A 263 -7.69 17.35 -34.71
CA PRO A 263 -6.99 16.69 -33.61
C PRO A 263 -7.89 16.41 -32.38
N LEU A 264 -9.15 16.83 -32.42
CA LEU A 264 -10.06 16.84 -31.27
C LEU A 264 -10.26 15.42 -30.69
N VAL A 265 -10.32 14.41 -31.56
CA VAL A 265 -10.44 13.00 -31.15
C VAL A 265 -9.22 12.54 -30.35
N LEU A 266 -8.01 12.88 -30.79
CA LEU A 266 -6.75 12.48 -30.13
C LEU A 266 -6.50 13.26 -28.85
N LEU A 267 -6.87 14.53 -28.81
CA LEU A 267 -6.87 15.30 -27.57
C LEU A 267 -7.80 14.66 -26.54
N PHE A 268 -9.02 14.33 -26.93
CA PHE A 268 -9.98 13.66 -26.05
C PHE A 268 -9.47 12.29 -25.56
N TYR A 269 -8.90 11.50 -26.48
CA TYR A 269 -8.26 10.22 -26.15
C TYR A 269 -7.10 10.39 -25.14
N SER A 270 -6.19 11.35 -25.37
CA SER A 270 -5.06 11.63 -24.48
C SER A 270 -5.53 12.03 -23.08
N ILE A 271 -6.61 12.82 -22.98
CA ILE A 271 -7.21 13.24 -21.72
C ILE A 271 -7.79 12.02 -20.99
N ILE A 272 -8.52 11.13 -21.68
CA ILE A 272 -9.06 9.90 -21.07
C ILE A 272 -7.92 9.01 -20.55
N VAL A 273 -6.86 8.81 -21.33
CA VAL A 273 -5.71 7.99 -20.91
C VAL A 273 -5.05 8.57 -19.66
N VAL A 274 -4.76 9.88 -19.64
CA VAL A 274 -4.12 10.54 -18.50
C VAL A 274 -5.03 10.53 -17.27
N THR A 275 -6.31 10.85 -17.41
CA THR A 275 -7.27 10.84 -16.28
C THR A 275 -7.46 9.45 -15.70
N THR A 276 -7.55 8.42 -16.55
CA THR A 276 -7.66 7.02 -16.09
C THR A 276 -6.39 6.58 -15.38
N ALA A 277 -5.21 6.91 -15.92
CA ALA A 277 -3.93 6.62 -15.28
C ALA A 277 -3.80 7.32 -13.92
N LEU A 278 -4.19 8.60 -13.83
CA LEU A 278 -4.16 9.37 -12.59
C LEU A 278 -5.16 8.85 -11.55
N ALA A 279 -6.35 8.42 -11.96
CA ALA A 279 -7.34 7.82 -11.06
C ALA A 279 -6.84 6.53 -10.43
N TRP A 280 -6.02 5.76 -11.16
CA TRP A 280 -5.41 4.53 -10.68
C TRP A 280 -4.15 4.76 -9.83
N LEU A 281 -3.42 5.83 -10.09
CA LEU A 281 -2.20 6.21 -9.36
C LEU A 281 -2.50 6.98 -8.04
N ARG A 282 -3.72 7.48 -7.87
CA ARG A 282 -4.19 8.18 -6.67
C ARG A 282 -4.45 7.23 -5.51
#